data_AF-A0A5E4A5E4-F1
#
_entry.id   AF-A0A5E4A5E4-F1
#
_cell.length_a   1.000
_cell.length_b   1.000
_cell.length_c   1.000
_cell.angle_alpha   90.00
_cell.angle_beta   90.00
_cell.angle_gamma   90.00
#
_symmetry.space_group_name_H-M   'P 1'
#
loop_
_entity.id
_entity.type
_entity.pdbx_description
1 polymer ?
#
loop_
_entity_poly.entity_id
_entity_poly.type
_entity_poly.pdbx_seq_one_letter_code
_entity_poly.pdbx_strand_id
1 'polypeptide(L)' 'MALGCDLKENGNFKSFWKYSFEGQDYLTFQPATLCWKADAPEAQSMAQSLKKDRDLAQHHGAFINGDC' A
#
# COMPACT_ATOMS: atom_id res chain seq x y z
N MET A 1 -4.03 -8.87 -5.21
CA MET A 1 -3.46 -8.27 -4.00
C MET A 1 -2.07 -8.83 -3.82
N ALA A 2 -1.07 -8.00 -3.56
CA ALA A 2 0.30 -8.41 -3.29
C ALA A 2 0.82 -7.65 -2.07
N LEU A 3 1.49 -8.39 -1.20
CA LEU A 3 2.11 -7.92 0.03
C LEU A 3 3.51 -8.53 0.06
N GLY A 4 4.52 -7.71 0.22
CA GLY A 4 5.90 -8.18 0.17
C GLY A 4 6.89 -7.05 0.34
N CYS A 5 8.15 -7.36 0.07
CA CYS A 5 9.27 -6.44 0.23
C CYS A 5 10.31 -6.70 -0.85
N ASP A 6 10.83 -5.61 -1.40
CA ASP A 6 11.93 -5.65 -2.36
C ASP A 6 13.25 -5.48 -1.61
N LEU A 7 14.07 -6.53 -1.55
CA LEU A 7 15.42 -6.46 -1.00
C LEU A 7 16.35 -5.78 -2.01
N LYS A 8 17.08 -4.77 -1.55
CA LYS A 8 18.09 -4.04 -2.33
C LYS A 8 19.47 -4.64 -2.08
N GLU A 9 20.37 -4.45 -3.03
CA GLU A 9 21.76 -4.97 -2.97
C GLU A 9 22.53 -4.50 -1.72
N ASN A 10 22.18 -3.35 -1.15
CA ASN A 10 22.79 -2.82 0.07
C ASN A 10 22.20 -3.39 1.38
N GLY A 11 21.35 -4.42 1.30
CA GLY A 11 20.69 -5.05 2.44
C GLY A 11 19.48 -4.29 2.99
N ASN A 12 19.16 -3.12 2.45
CA ASN A 12 17.92 -2.41 2.78
C ASN A 12 16.74 -3.05 2.02
N PHE A 13 15.54 -3.02 2.59
CA PHE A 13 14.33 -3.50 1.92
C PHE A 13 13.30 -2.40 1.75
N LYS A 14 12.36 -2.59 0.82
CA LYS A 14 11.19 -1.73 0.67
C LYS A 14 9.93 -2.58 0.65
N SER A 15 9.16 -2.52 1.73
CA SER A 15 7.86 -3.18 1.82
C SER A 15 6.79 -2.48 0.97
N PHE A 16 5.87 -3.25 0.41
CA PHE A 16 4.76 -2.77 -0.39
C PHE A 16 3.49 -3.56 -0.10
N TRP A 17 2.36 -2.85 -0.15
CA TRP A 17 1.02 -3.45 -0.20
C TRP A 17 0.30 -2.83 -1.38
N LYS A 18 -0.12 -3.67 -2.32
CA LYS A 18 -0.86 -3.23 -3.51
C LYS A 18 -2.02 -4.14 -3.87
N TYR A 19 -3.05 -3.54 -4.44
CA TYR A 19 -4.08 -4.23 -5.17
C TYR A 19 -3.85 -4.00 -6.66
N SER A 20 -3.94 -5.07 -7.44
CA SER A 20 -3.81 -5.03 -8.88
C SER A 20 -5.12 -5.52 -9.49
N PHE A 21 -5.53 -4.89 -10.58
CA PHE A 21 -6.71 -5.24 -11.36
C PHE A 21 -6.24 -5.39 -12.81
N GLU A 22 -6.60 -6.50 -13.47
CA GLU A 22 -6.17 -6.82 -14.84
C GLU A 22 -4.64 -6.77 -15.06
N GLY A 23 -3.86 -7.13 -14.04
CA GLY A 23 -2.40 -7.12 -14.10
C GLY A 23 -1.76 -5.74 -13.94
N GLN A 24 -2.56 -4.68 -13.77
CA GLN A 24 -2.07 -3.32 -13.51
C GLN A 24 -2.29 -2.95 -12.04
N ASP A 25 -1.37 -2.14 -11.49
CA ASP A 25 -1.53 -1.61 -10.14
C ASP A 25 -2.78 -0.70 -10.09
N TYR A 26 -3.64 -0.96 -9.11
CA TYR A 26 -4.95 -0.32 -8.96
C TYR A 26 -4.98 0.57 -7.71
N LEU A 27 -4.47 0.03 -6.59
CA LEU A 27 -4.22 0.77 -5.37
C LEU A 27 -2.86 0.41 -4.79
N THR A 28 -2.13 1.41 -4.28
CA THR A 28 -0.88 1.21 -3.55
C THR A 28 -0.94 1.88 -2.19
N PHE A 29 -0.62 1.15 -1.13
CA PHE A 29 -0.53 1.73 0.21
C PHE A 29 0.71 2.62 0.34
N GLN A 30 0.52 3.79 0.94
CA GLN A 30 1.57 4.78 1.20
C GLN A 30 1.84 4.80 2.71
N PRO A 31 2.86 4.09 3.21
CA PRO A 31 3.13 4.02 4.64
C PRO A 31 3.51 5.38 5.24
N ALA A 32 4.16 6.25 4.46
CA ALA A 32 4.55 7.59 4.90
C ALA A 32 3.35 8.49 5.26
N THR A 33 2.20 8.27 4.63
CA THR A 33 0.97 9.06 4.84
C THR A 33 -0.16 8.25 5.44
N LEU A 34 0.06 6.95 5.71
CA LEU A 34 -0.95 5.98 6.12
C LEU A 34 -2.22 6.11 5.27
N CYS A 35 -2.05 6.10 3.94
CA CYS A 35 -3.15 6.29 3.00
C CYS A 35 -3.01 5.36 1.81
N TRP A 36 -4.14 5.07 1.16
CA TRP A 36 -4.14 4.39 -0.13
C TRP A 36 -4.05 5.41 -1.27
N LYS A 37 -3.10 5.18 -2.18
CA LYS A 37 -2.98 5.89 -3.44
C LYS A 37 -3.77 5.13 -4.51
N ALA A 38 -4.58 5.86 -5.28
CA ALA A 38 -5.19 5.35 -6.50
C ALA A 38 -4.17 5.41 -7.63
N ASP A 39 -3.89 4.25 -8.24
CA ASP A 39 -3.04 4.15 -9.43
C ASP A 39 -3.88 4.06 -10.72
N ALA A 40 -5.19 3.81 -10.59
CA ALA A 40 -6.18 3.89 -11.65
C ALA A 40 -7.30 4.90 -11.31
N PRO A 41 -7.91 5.59 -12.30
CA PRO A 41 -9.03 6.52 -12.07
C PRO A 41 -10.22 5.89 -11.33
N GLU A 42 -10.54 4.63 -11.64
CA GLU A 42 -11.64 3.87 -11.07
C GLU A 42 -11.41 3.55 -9.58
N ALA A 43 -10.14 3.54 -9.15
CA ALA A 43 -9.76 3.30 -7.76
C ALA A 43 -9.90 4.54 -6.86
N GLN A 44 -10.15 5.74 -7.43
CA GLN A 44 -10.20 6.99 -6.66
C GLN A 44 -11.27 6.98 -5.55
N SER A 45 -12.46 6.48 -5.84
CA SER A 45 -13.56 6.41 -4.86
C SER A 45 -13.18 5.52 -3.67
N MET A 46 -12.55 4.37 -3.95
CA MET A 46 -12.07 3.46 -2.92
C MET A 46 -10.93 4.07 -2.10
N ALA A 47 -9.95 4.72 -2.75
CA ALA A 47 -8.87 5.42 -2.06
C ALA A 47 -9.40 6.51 -1.12
N GLN A 48 -10.42 7.28 -1.54
CA GLN A 48 -11.06 8.28 -0.70
C GLN A 48 -11.82 7.67 0.48
N SER A 49 -12.48 6.52 0.28
CA SER A 49 -13.18 5.81 1.36
C SER A 49 -12.18 5.29 2.40
N LEU A 50 -11.09 4.68 1.96
CA LEU A 50 -10.04 4.16 2.84
C LEU A 50 -9.29 5.26 3.61
N LYS A 51 -9.20 6.49 3.08
CA LYS A 51 -8.65 7.65 3.82
C LYS A 51 -9.45 8.00 5.09
N LYS A 52 -10.73 7.63 5.16
CA LYS A 52 -11.58 7.93 6.31
C LYS A 52 -11.38 6.94 7.46
N ASP A 53 -10.83 5.77 7.18
CA ASP A 53 -10.59 4.70 8.16
C ASP A 53 -9.14 4.71 8.65
N ARG A 54 -8.90 5.49 9.71
CA ARG A 54 -7.56 5.61 10.30
C ARG A 54 -7.07 4.32 10.95
N ASP A 55 -7.96 3.56 11.57
CA ASP A 55 -7.58 2.36 12.31
C ASP A 55 -7.06 1.29 11.33
N LEU A 56 -7.75 1.12 10.21
CA LEU A 56 -7.30 0.25 9.12
C LEU A 56 -5.96 0.72 8.54
N ALA A 57 -5.80 2.02 8.34
CA ALA A 57 -4.55 2.57 7.83
C ALA A 57 -3.37 2.37 8.79
N GLN A 58 -3.59 2.51 10.10
CA GLN A 58 -2.58 2.24 11.12
C GLN A 58 -2.21 0.75 11.16
N HIS A 59 -3.20 -0.13 11.07
CA HIS A 59 -2.97 -1.58 11.03
C HIS A 59 -2.10 -1.96 9.82
N HIS A 60 -2.42 -1.46 8.63
CA HIS A 60 -1.60 -1.69 7.43
C HIS A 60 -0.21 -1.05 7.54
N GLY A 61 -0.11 0.14 8.14
CA GLY A 61 1.15 0.81 8.41
C GLY A 61 2.08 0.00 9.31
N ALA A 62 1.54 -0.57 10.39
CA ALA A 62 2.31 -1.44 11.29
C ALA A 62 2.84 -2.68 10.58
N PHE A 63 2.02 -3.29 9.71
CA PHE A 63 2.45 -4.44 8.92
C PHE A 63 3.56 -4.07 7.92
N ILE A 64 3.41 -2.96 7.20
CA ILE A 64 4.36 -2.53 6.16
C ILE A 64 5.67 -1.99 6.72
N ASN A 65 5.63 -1.35 7.90
CA ASN A 65 6.83 -0.82 8.57
C ASN A 65 7.54 -1.85 9.46
N GLY A 66 7.01 -3.08 9.57
CA GLY A 66 7.69 -4.19 10.23
C GLY A 66 8.89 -4.70 9.41
N ASP A 67 9.51 -5.78 9.90
CA ASP A 67 10.56 -6.48 9.17
C ASP A 67 9.99 -7.16 7.91
N CYS A 68 10.79 -7.11 6.84
CA CYS A 68 10.76 -8.07 5.75
C CYS A 68 11.39 -9.38 6.27
#